data_AF-X0HXV9-F1
#
_entry.id   AF-X0HXV9-F1
#
_cell.length_a   1.000
_cell.length_b   1.000
_cell.length_c   1.000
_cell.angle_alpha   90.00
_cell.angle_beta   90.00
_cell.angle_gamma   90.00
#
_symmetry.space_group_name_H-M   'P 1'
#
loop_
_entity.id
_entity.type
_entity.pdbx_description
1 polymer ?
#
loop_
_entity_poly.entity_id
_entity_poly.type
_entity_poly.pdbx_seq_one_letter_code
_entity_poly.pdbx_strand_id
1 'polypeptide(L)'
;MDHPEPGSISQIVILACSIPVIFASIIVFIPKSGVLSRIGAAVALSCLQYSLYASLLESPLPQAQITGISLFSWGLYVNGTEQVLLSRYDADDILTIEERRLGRRLSTVTRLLRAVGMYFSLRRVGLRGEISMKKRVSSNSILFVITKIIECVGCYLILDAILLAPRPEGHLITREKQSLFNLSSLTREDVIFRISSSLGNWVIGYISVRLAHGFVAAVSVLLGLCKPEDWPHLNGPISSWSTVRTFWGMFWHQLFRKALTGWGDFIPDRVLRLRRGTPLSRYSRLILTFFTSALMHRCLHYFYRLEAGEWYEIETFFLLQPVAIMFEDAMQAATVHIPLSRPLRWIVGFIWLCAFFTWVTPTFLYPTMRVPDPGQLLPFSVLGHLIKK
;
A
#
# COMPACT_ATOMS: atom_id res chain seq x y z
N MET A 1 38.72 -12.87 2.87
CA MET A 1 37.58 -11.94 2.84
C MET A 1 36.35 -12.81 2.83
N ASP A 2 35.83 -13.10 4.02
CA ASP A 2 34.66 -13.95 4.16
C ASP A 2 33.47 -13.22 3.55
N HIS A 3 32.83 -13.83 2.55
CA HIS A 3 31.51 -13.39 2.14
C HIS A 3 30.60 -13.50 3.37
N PRO A 4 29.86 -12.44 3.74
CA PRO A 4 28.90 -12.55 4.84
C PRO A 4 27.99 -13.74 4.58
N GLU A 5 27.84 -14.62 5.58
CA GLU A 5 26.88 -15.72 5.47
C GLU A 5 25.53 -15.14 5.06
N PRO A 6 24.87 -15.69 4.02
CA PRO A 6 23.59 -15.17 3.56
C PRO A 6 22.64 -15.08 4.76
N GLY A 7 21.97 -13.93 4.90
CA GLY A 7 21.03 -13.69 5.99
C GLY A 7 20.10 -14.87 6.14
N SER A 8 20.23 -15.62 7.24
CA SER A 8 19.49 -16.86 7.41
C SER A 8 18.00 -16.55 7.45
N ILE A 9 17.17 -17.39 6.82
CA ILE A 9 15.71 -17.28 6.87
C ILE A 9 15.23 -17.17 8.33
N SER A 10 15.91 -17.83 9.27
CA SER A 10 15.62 -17.71 10.70
C SER A 10 15.77 -16.28 11.23
N GLN A 11 16.80 -15.54 10.81
CA GLN A 11 17.02 -14.15 11.20
C GLN A 11 15.90 -13.25 10.69
N ILE A 12 15.47 -13.44 9.44
CA ILE A 12 14.34 -12.68 8.84
C ILE A 12 13.06 -12.92 9.64
N VAL A 13 12.78 -14.18 9.99
CA VAL A 13 11.61 -14.55 10.80
C VAL A 13 11.69 -13.94 12.21
N ILE A 14 12.84 -14.02 12.88
CA ILE A 14 13.05 -13.42 14.21
C ILE A 14 12.81 -11.91 14.15
N LEU A 15 13.36 -11.21 13.16
CA LEU A 15 13.16 -9.77 12.98
C LEU A 15 11.69 -9.45 12.71
N ALA A 16 11.03 -10.16 11.78
CA ALA A 16 9.63 -9.97 11.48
C ALA A 16 8.70 -10.21 12.69
N CYS A 17 9.04 -11.16 13.56
CA CYS A 17 8.29 -11.44 14.80
C CYS A 17 8.59 -10.44 15.93
N SER A 18 9.82 -9.93 16.03
CA SER A 18 10.21 -9.00 17.09
C SER A 18 9.57 -7.61 16.94
N ILE A 19 9.43 -7.10 15.72
CA ILE A 19 8.83 -5.79 15.43
C ILE A 19 7.44 -5.61 16.08
N PRO A 20 6.43 -6.49 15.84
CA PRO A 20 5.12 -6.34 16.45
C PRO A 20 5.14 -6.51 17.98
N VAL A 21 6.07 -7.31 18.53
CA VAL A 21 6.23 -7.48 19.98
C VAL A 21 6.78 -6.21 20.63
N ILE A 22 7.77 -5.57 20.01
CA ILE A 22 8.29 -4.28 20.46
C ILE A 22 7.23 -3.20 20.32
N PHE A 23 6.50 -3.14 19.20
CA PHE A 23 5.35 -2.25 19.04
C PHE A 23 4.32 -2.44 20.17
N ALA A 24 3.93 -3.68 20.45
CA ALA A 24 2.97 -3.98 21.51
C ALA A 24 3.46 -3.51 22.88
N SER A 25 4.75 -3.71 23.17
CA SER A 25 5.38 -3.27 24.42
C SER A 25 5.36 -1.74 24.55
N ILE A 26 5.60 -1.01 23.46
CA ILE A 26 5.52 0.45 23.42
C ILE A 26 4.10 0.92 23.76
N ILE A 27 3.07 0.35 23.12
CA ILE A 27 1.67 0.74 23.34
C ILE A 27 1.23 0.44 24.79
N VAL A 28 1.64 -0.70 25.35
CA VAL A 28 1.20 -1.12 26.69
C VAL A 28 1.92 -0.37 27.81
N PHE A 29 3.22 -0.13 27.68
CA PHE A 29 4.05 0.35 28.79
C PHE A 29 4.45 1.82 28.70
N ILE A 30 4.41 2.45 27.52
CA ILE A 30 4.81 3.85 27.36
C ILE A 30 3.57 4.75 27.31
N PRO A 31 3.36 5.64 28.30
CA PRO A 31 2.19 6.51 28.33
C PRO A 31 2.20 7.53 27.18
N LYS A 32 1.02 8.03 26.79
CA LYS A 32 0.87 9.05 25.74
C LYS A 32 1.60 10.37 26.01
N SER A 33 1.90 10.66 27.27
CA SER A 33 2.68 11.85 27.71
C SER A 33 4.19 11.67 27.56
N GLY A 34 4.70 10.44 27.46
CA GLY A 34 6.12 10.11 27.37
C GLY A 34 6.72 10.37 25.98
N VAL A 35 6.76 11.64 25.54
CA VAL A 35 7.17 12.01 24.18
C VAL A 35 8.58 11.51 23.84
N LEU A 36 9.56 11.74 24.72
CA LEU A 36 10.95 11.34 24.46
C LEU A 36 11.09 9.82 24.35
N SER A 37 10.46 9.07 25.27
CA SER A 37 10.45 7.60 25.24
C SER A 37 9.78 7.07 23.98
N ARG A 38 8.72 7.71 23.48
CA ARG A 38 8.06 7.35 22.21
C ARG A 38 8.93 7.62 20.99
N ILE A 39 9.70 8.72 20.99
CA ILE A 39 10.66 9.02 19.93
C ILE A 39 11.77 7.95 19.93
N GLY A 40 12.38 7.66 21.07
CA GLY A 40 13.39 6.61 21.19
C GLY A 40 12.87 5.23 20.78
N ALA A 41 11.65 4.89 21.18
CA ALA A 41 10.97 3.67 20.78
C ALA A 41 10.70 3.59 19.27
N ALA A 42 10.31 4.70 18.63
CA ALA A 42 10.14 4.75 17.19
C ALA A 42 11.48 4.58 16.46
N VAL A 43 12.57 5.18 16.96
CA VAL A 43 13.92 4.95 16.42
C VAL A 43 14.30 3.48 16.51
N ALA A 44 14.03 2.81 17.64
CA ALA A 44 14.28 1.38 17.79
C ALA A 44 13.48 0.54 16.76
N LEU A 45 12.20 0.87 16.53
CA LEU A 45 11.40 0.24 15.48
C LEU A 45 12.00 0.48 14.09
N SER A 46 12.50 1.68 13.80
CA SER A 46 13.19 2.00 12.54
C SER A 46 14.45 1.15 12.34
N CYS A 47 15.26 0.96 13.40
CA CYS A 47 16.45 0.12 13.35
C CYS A 47 16.11 -1.35 13.09
N LEU A 48 15.05 -1.88 13.72
CA LEU A 48 14.57 -3.24 13.46
C LEU A 48 14.06 -3.40 12.02
N GLN A 49 13.30 -2.41 11.53
CA GLN A 49 12.81 -2.41 10.16
C GLN A 49 13.96 -2.35 9.15
N TYR A 50 14.99 -1.53 9.40
CA TYR A 50 16.19 -1.47 8.59
C TYR A 50 16.94 -2.81 8.59
N SER A 51 17.09 -3.42 9.76
CA SER A 51 17.75 -4.74 9.90
C SER A 51 17.00 -5.83 9.15
N LEU A 52 15.65 -5.78 9.16
CA LEU A 52 14.82 -6.69 8.36
C LEU A 52 15.08 -6.51 6.87
N TYR A 53 15.22 -5.28 6.38
CA TYR A 53 15.51 -5.00 4.96
C TYR A 53 16.91 -5.43 4.56
N ALA A 54 17.91 -5.18 5.39
CA ALA A 54 19.27 -5.67 5.16
C ALA A 54 19.29 -7.20 5.05
N SER A 55 18.62 -7.89 5.99
CA SER A 55 18.52 -9.36 5.98
C SER A 55 17.78 -9.89 4.75
N LEU A 56 16.73 -9.19 4.30
CA LEU A 56 16.00 -9.55 3.08
C LEU A 56 16.87 -9.39 1.82
N LEU A 57 17.69 -8.34 1.74
CA LEU A 57 18.61 -8.10 0.61
C LEU A 57 19.68 -9.18 0.48
N GLU A 58 20.09 -9.79 1.59
CA GLU A 58 21.09 -10.86 1.66
C GLU A 58 20.48 -12.26 1.57
N SER A 59 19.15 -12.36 1.51
CA SER A 59 18.43 -13.63 1.48
C SER A 59 18.46 -14.28 0.09
N PRO A 60 18.27 -15.62 0.00
CA PRO A 60 18.16 -16.32 -1.28
C PRO A 60 16.80 -16.14 -1.97
N LEU A 61 15.90 -15.30 -1.43
CA LEU A 61 14.57 -15.11 -1.99
C LEU A 61 14.63 -14.35 -3.34
N PRO A 62 13.71 -14.62 -4.28
CA PRO A 62 13.58 -13.81 -5.49
C PRO A 62 13.36 -12.33 -5.19
N GLN A 63 13.95 -11.43 -5.99
CA GLN A 63 13.81 -9.97 -5.81
C GLN A 63 12.35 -9.51 -5.83
N ALA A 64 11.51 -10.13 -6.66
CA ALA A 64 10.07 -9.87 -6.70
C ALA A 64 9.38 -10.19 -5.36
N GLN A 65 9.73 -11.31 -4.71
CA GLN A 65 9.20 -11.68 -3.40
C GLN A 65 9.70 -10.75 -2.30
N ILE A 66 11.01 -10.46 -2.30
CA ILE A 66 11.61 -9.49 -1.37
C ILE A 66 10.89 -8.14 -1.46
N THR A 67 10.63 -7.66 -2.67
CA THR A 67 9.92 -6.39 -2.92
C THR A 67 8.51 -6.43 -2.36
N GLY A 68 7.76 -7.52 -2.59
CA GLY A 68 6.41 -7.68 -2.05
C GLY A 68 6.37 -7.70 -0.52
N ILE A 69 7.24 -8.48 0.11
CA ILE A 69 7.38 -8.54 1.59
C ILE A 69 7.72 -7.15 2.14
N SER A 70 8.64 -6.46 1.48
CA SER A 70 9.12 -5.15 1.95
C SER A 70 8.05 -4.07 1.83
N LEU A 71 7.33 -3.98 0.71
CA LEU A 71 6.21 -3.04 0.56
C LEU A 71 5.15 -3.24 1.66
N PHE A 72 4.78 -4.50 1.94
CA PHE A 72 3.79 -4.80 2.97
C PHE A 72 4.31 -4.47 4.38
N SER A 73 5.54 -4.89 4.71
CA SER A 73 6.14 -4.59 6.01
C SER A 73 6.36 -3.10 6.24
N TRP A 74 6.69 -2.32 5.19
CA TRP A 74 6.78 -0.87 5.27
C TRP A 74 5.44 -0.26 5.69
N GLY A 75 4.34 -0.72 5.07
CA GLY A 75 3.01 -0.24 5.39
C GLY A 75 2.62 -0.51 6.85
N LEU A 76 3.01 -1.67 7.38
CA LEU A 76 2.86 -2.00 8.81
C LEU A 76 3.74 -1.09 9.69
N TYR A 77 5.01 -0.90 9.34
CA TYR A 77 5.94 -0.01 10.04
C TYR A 77 5.42 1.43 10.11
N VAL A 78 4.92 1.98 9.00
CA VAL A 78 4.38 3.34 8.94
C VAL A 78 3.07 3.47 9.71
N ASN A 79 2.22 2.43 9.71
CA ASN A 79 1.05 2.38 10.57
C ASN A 79 1.43 2.32 12.07
N GLY A 80 2.43 1.52 12.43
CA GLY A 80 2.90 1.39 13.81
C GLY A 80 3.51 2.69 14.34
N THR A 81 4.42 3.30 13.58
CA THR A 81 5.06 4.56 13.96
C THR A 81 4.08 5.74 13.97
N GLU A 82 3.10 5.79 13.08
CA GLU A 82 1.99 6.77 13.15
C GLU A 82 1.23 6.64 14.48
N GLN A 83 0.90 5.41 14.88
CA GLN A 83 0.17 5.15 16.13
C GLN A 83 1.00 5.53 17.35
N VAL A 84 2.31 5.26 17.33
CA VAL A 84 3.23 5.59 18.44
C VAL A 84 3.45 7.10 18.56
N LEU A 85 3.74 7.80 17.46
CA LEU A 85 4.21 9.18 17.48
C LEU A 85 3.10 10.22 17.30
N LEU A 86 2.19 9.99 16.35
CA LEU A 86 1.22 10.99 15.92
C LEU A 86 -0.10 10.84 16.64
N SER A 87 -0.73 9.67 16.50
CA SER A 87 -1.99 9.38 17.19
C SER A 87 -1.79 9.07 18.68
N ARG A 88 -0.56 8.76 19.10
CA ARG A 88 -0.13 8.49 20.48
C ARG A 88 -1.02 7.46 21.19
N TYR A 89 -1.18 6.30 20.56
CA TYR A 89 -1.92 5.17 21.12
C TYR A 89 -1.25 4.69 22.41
N ASP A 90 -2.06 4.40 23.42
CA ASP A 90 -1.64 3.83 24.70
C ASP A 90 -2.49 2.60 25.05
N ALA A 91 -2.31 2.07 26.25
CA ALA A 91 -2.98 0.85 26.71
C ALA A 91 -4.53 0.93 26.66
N ASP A 92 -5.12 2.12 26.76
CA ASP A 92 -6.58 2.30 26.72
C ASP A 92 -7.11 2.24 25.29
N ASP A 93 -6.27 2.53 24.30
CA ASP A 93 -6.62 2.47 22.87
C ASP A 93 -6.56 1.03 22.31
N ILE A 94 -6.16 0.05 23.13
CA ILE A 94 -6.23 -1.40 22.82
C ILE A 94 -7.67 -1.93 22.97
N LEU A 95 -8.48 -1.28 23.80
CA LEU A 95 -9.87 -1.64 23.99
C LEU A 95 -10.70 -1.26 22.77
N THR A 96 -11.70 -2.09 22.44
CA THR A 96 -12.71 -1.65 21.48
C THR A 96 -13.44 -0.43 22.03
N ILE A 97 -14.07 0.33 21.12
CA ILE A 97 -14.86 1.51 21.51
C ILE A 97 -15.91 1.16 22.58
N GLU A 98 -16.53 -0.02 22.49
CA GLU A 98 -17.53 -0.51 23.44
C GLU A 98 -16.90 -0.95 24.77
N GLU A 99 -15.82 -1.74 24.74
CA GLU A 99 -15.13 -2.18 25.94
C GLU A 99 -14.58 -1.00 26.76
N ARG A 100 -14.11 0.05 26.07
CA ARG A 100 -13.68 1.29 26.70
C ARG A 100 -14.83 2.01 27.39
N ARG A 101 -16.01 2.09 26.76
CA ARG A 101 -17.22 2.66 27.37
C ARG A 101 -17.65 1.89 28.61
N LEU A 102 -17.51 0.57 28.59
CA LEU A 102 -17.85 -0.32 29.72
C LEU A 102 -16.76 -0.39 30.80
N GLY A 103 -15.64 0.32 30.65
CA GLY A 103 -14.55 0.32 31.64
C GLY A 103 -13.88 -1.04 31.82
N ARG A 104 -13.87 -1.89 30.79
CA ARG A 104 -13.32 -3.26 30.88
C ARG A 104 -11.83 -3.22 31.20
N ARG A 105 -11.42 -4.01 32.19
CA ARG A 105 -10.00 -4.23 32.52
C ARG A 105 -9.50 -5.50 31.84
N LEU A 106 -8.29 -5.43 31.29
CA LEU A 106 -7.60 -6.54 30.64
C LEU A 106 -6.31 -6.84 31.40
N SER A 107 -5.93 -8.12 31.45
CA SER A 107 -4.60 -8.51 31.95
C SER A 107 -3.50 -7.99 31.02
N THR A 108 -2.28 -7.81 31.54
CA THR A 108 -1.12 -7.35 30.77
C THR A 108 -0.83 -8.25 29.57
N VAL A 109 -0.93 -9.57 29.74
CA VAL A 109 -0.75 -10.55 28.64
C VAL A 109 -1.80 -10.32 27.55
N THR A 110 -3.06 -10.15 27.92
CA THR A 110 -4.14 -9.89 26.94
C THR A 110 -3.92 -8.57 26.20
N ARG A 111 -3.44 -7.54 26.91
CA ARG A 111 -3.10 -6.25 26.30
C ARG A 111 -1.98 -6.39 25.27
N LEU A 112 -0.91 -7.11 25.60
CA LEU A 112 0.20 -7.36 24.67
C LEU A 112 -0.28 -8.13 23.43
N LEU A 113 -1.03 -9.22 23.60
CA LEU A 113 -1.56 -10.00 22.48
C LEU A 113 -2.47 -9.16 21.56
N ARG A 114 -3.36 -8.36 22.13
CA ARG A 114 -4.23 -7.47 21.34
C ARG A 114 -3.45 -6.34 20.68
N ALA A 115 -2.41 -5.80 21.32
CA ALA A 115 -1.55 -4.78 20.73
C ALA A 115 -0.71 -5.35 19.56
N VAL A 116 -0.31 -6.63 19.60
CA VAL A 116 0.25 -7.32 18.42
C VAL A 116 -0.77 -7.36 17.29
N GLY A 117 -2.02 -7.76 17.56
CA GLY A 117 -3.10 -7.73 16.57
C GLY A 117 -3.36 -6.33 15.98
N MET A 118 -3.27 -5.30 16.83
CA MET A 118 -3.40 -3.89 16.40
C MET A 118 -2.34 -3.46 15.38
N TYR A 119 -1.12 -4.00 15.47
CA TYR A 119 -0.07 -3.73 14.49
C TYR A 119 -0.49 -4.10 13.07
N PHE A 120 -1.14 -5.26 12.93
CA PHE A 120 -1.66 -5.80 11.67
C PHE A 120 -3.02 -5.20 11.26
N SER A 121 -3.72 -4.54 12.19
CA SER A 121 -5.02 -3.90 11.92
C SER A 121 -4.84 -2.52 11.25
N LEU A 122 -4.42 -2.53 9.98
CA LEU A 122 -4.21 -1.33 9.15
C LEU A 122 -5.48 -0.47 8.99
N ARG A 123 -6.66 -1.10 9.06
CA ARG A 123 -7.98 -0.45 9.00
C ARG A 123 -8.53 0.00 10.36
N ARG A 124 -7.88 -0.40 11.45
CA ARG A 124 -8.27 -0.11 12.84
C ARG A 124 -9.69 -0.56 13.17
N VAL A 125 -10.09 -1.73 12.69
CA VAL A 125 -11.46 -2.23 12.84
C VAL A 125 -11.78 -2.40 14.33
N GLY A 126 -12.86 -1.76 14.80
CA GLY A 126 -13.27 -1.78 16.20
C GLY A 126 -12.45 -0.88 17.14
N LEU A 127 -11.41 -0.22 16.63
CA LEU A 127 -10.49 0.63 17.40
C LEU A 127 -10.75 2.11 17.13
N ARG A 128 -10.11 2.99 17.91
CA ARG A 128 -10.11 4.44 17.63
C ARG A 128 -9.63 4.68 16.20
N GLY A 129 -10.28 5.58 15.48
CA GLY A 129 -9.86 5.96 14.13
C GLY A 129 -10.09 4.88 13.06
N GLU A 130 -11.01 3.94 13.29
CA GLU A 130 -11.50 3.00 12.29
C GLU A 130 -11.85 3.70 10.97
N ILE A 131 -11.31 3.18 9.87
CA ILE A 131 -11.79 3.58 8.54
C ILE A 131 -12.98 2.68 8.22
N SER A 132 -14.17 3.28 8.15
CA SER A 132 -15.41 2.56 7.83
C SER A 132 -15.48 2.24 6.33
N MET A 133 -15.98 1.05 5.99
CA MET A 133 -16.66 0.76 4.73
C MET A 133 -18.03 0.18 5.09
N LYS A 134 -19.05 0.49 4.29
CA LYS A 134 -20.49 0.19 4.53
C LYS A 134 -20.71 -1.19 5.20
N LYS A 135 -21.52 -1.20 6.26
CA LYS A 135 -22.05 -2.31 7.09
C LYS A 135 -21.16 -3.56 7.18
N ARG A 136 -20.63 -3.83 8.38
CA ARG A 136 -20.12 -5.16 8.75
C ARG A 136 -21.23 -6.16 8.50
N VAL A 137 -20.99 -7.10 7.59
CA VAL A 137 -21.92 -8.19 7.34
C VAL A 137 -21.41 -9.37 8.14
N SER A 138 -22.20 -9.79 9.14
CA SER A 138 -21.93 -11.05 9.81
C SER A 138 -22.05 -12.17 8.78
N SER A 139 -21.01 -13.00 8.72
CA SER A 139 -20.94 -14.11 7.78
C SER A 139 -20.52 -15.37 8.52
N ASN A 140 -20.99 -16.52 8.03
CA ASN A 140 -20.52 -17.81 8.52
C ASN A 140 -19.02 -17.94 8.22
N SER A 141 -18.22 -18.25 9.24
CA SER A 141 -16.76 -18.36 9.13
C SER A 141 -16.31 -19.35 8.06
N ILE A 142 -16.99 -20.49 7.90
CA ILE A 142 -16.67 -21.51 6.89
C ILE A 142 -16.94 -20.95 5.49
N LEU A 143 -18.12 -20.37 5.27
CA LEU A 143 -18.48 -19.78 3.98
C LEU A 143 -17.54 -18.63 3.61
N PHE A 144 -17.17 -17.80 4.59
CA PHE A 144 -16.19 -16.74 4.40
C PHE A 144 -14.83 -17.29 3.97
N VAL A 145 -14.31 -18.30 4.67
CA VAL A 145 -13.02 -18.93 4.34
C VAL A 145 -13.06 -19.55 2.96
N ILE A 146 -14.10 -20.31 2.60
CA ILE A 146 -14.27 -20.88 1.25
C ILE A 146 -14.27 -19.78 0.19
N THR A 147 -15.03 -18.71 0.42
CA THR A 147 -15.10 -17.57 -0.51
C THR A 147 -13.72 -16.93 -0.71
N LYS A 148 -12.95 -16.75 0.37
CA LYS A 148 -11.59 -16.21 0.31
C LYS A 148 -10.61 -17.14 -0.39
N ILE A 149 -10.72 -18.45 -0.18
CA ILE A 149 -9.88 -19.43 -0.88
C ILE A 149 -10.16 -19.39 -2.38
N ILE A 150 -11.44 -19.40 -2.80
CA ILE A 150 -11.82 -19.30 -4.22
C ILE A 150 -11.29 -18.00 -4.84
N GLU A 151 -11.47 -16.88 -4.13
CA GLU A 151 -10.95 -15.57 -4.54
C GLU A 151 -9.43 -15.58 -4.70
N CYS A 152 -8.69 -16.19 -3.75
CA CYS A 152 -7.24 -16.31 -3.82
C CYS A 152 -6.79 -17.18 -4.99
N VAL A 153 -7.44 -18.32 -5.23
CA VAL A 153 -7.13 -19.20 -6.37
C VAL A 153 -7.34 -18.45 -7.69
N GLY A 154 -8.48 -17.77 -7.85
CA GLY A 154 -8.74 -16.96 -9.05
C GLY A 154 -7.72 -15.84 -9.24
N CYS A 155 -7.40 -15.10 -8.17
CA CYS A 155 -6.37 -14.06 -8.21
C CYS A 155 -4.98 -14.62 -8.58
N TYR A 156 -4.61 -15.76 -8.00
CA TYR A 156 -3.34 -16.42 -8.26
C TYR A 156 -3.24 -16.84 -9.73
N LEU A 157 -4.26 -17.49 -10.29
CA LEU A 157 -4.25 -17.96 -11.68
C LEU A 157 -4.18 -16.81 -12.68
N ILE A 158 -4.89 -15.70 -12.42
CA ILE A 158 -4.80 -14.51 -13.29
C ILE A 158 -3.39 -13.89 -13.20
N LEU A 159 -2.84 -13.78 -11.99
CA LEU A 159 -1.49 -13.24 -11.81
C LEU A 159 -0.44 -14.13 -12.49
N ASP A 160 -0.57 -15.44 -12.36
CA ASP A 160 0.29 -16.43 -13.02
C ASP A 160 0.21 -16.30 -14.55
N ALA A 161 -0.99 -16.17 -15.11
CA ALA A 161 -1.19 -15.95 -16.55
C ALA A 161 -0.50 -14.67 -17.05
N ILE A 162 -0.62 -13.57 -16.29
CA ILE A 162 0.02 -12.29 -16.63
C ILE A 162 1.55 -12.40 -16.54
N LEU A 163 2.07 -13.08 -15.51
CA LEU A 163 3.51 -13.25 -15.30
C LEU A 163 4.17 -14.22 -16.30
N LEU A 164 3.38 -15.03 -17.01
CA LEU A 164 3.84 -15.86 -18.13
C LEU A 164 3.96 -15.09 -19.45
N ALA A 165 3.44 -13.86 -19.54
CA ALA A 165 3.59 -13.04 -20.73
C ALA A 165 5.07 -12.83 -21.06
N PRO A 166 5.45 -12.81 -22.35
CA PRO A 166 6.82 -12.58 -22.75
C PRO A 166 7.30 -11.22 -22.24
N ARG A 167 8.59 -11.13 -21.91
CA ARG A 167 9.18 -9.87 -21.50
C ARG A 167 9.10 -8.85 -22.64
N PRO A 168 8.86 -7.57 -22.33
CA PRO A 168 8.83 -6.54 -23.35
C PRO A 168 10.18 -6.42 -24.05
N GLU A 169 10.13 -6.12 -25.35
CA GLU A 169 11.34 -5.82 -26.11
C GLU A 169 12.01 -4.55 -25.58
N GLY A 170 13.34 -4.57 -25.46
CA GLY A 170 14.10 -3.48 -24.84
C GLY A 170 13.87 -2.11 -25.48
N HIS A 171 13.56 -2.08 -26.77
CA HIS A 171 13.28 -0.85 -27.50
C HIS A 171 11.96 -0.17 -27.06
N LEU A 172 11.02 -0.88 -26.44
CA LEU A 172 9.72 -0.34 -25.96
C LEU A 172 9.82 0.34 -24.59
N ILE A 173 10.85 -0.01 -23.81
CA ILE A 173 11.02 0.40 -22.40
C ILE A 173 12.22 1.33 -22.19
N THR A 174 12.67 2.02 -23.24
CA THR A 174 13.82 2.94 -23.16
C THR A 174 13.52 4.14 -22.24
N ARG A 175 14.59 4.77 -21.72
CA ARG A 175 14.46 5.97 -20.88
C ARG A 175 13.81 7.15 -21.60
N GLU A 176 13.96 7.26 -22.92
CA GLU A 176 13.27 8.31 -23.68
C GLU A 176 11.75 8.09 -23.68
N LYS A 177 11.31 6.85 -23.89
CA LYS A 177 9.89 6.47 -23.96
C LYS A 177 9.16 6.55 -22.62
N GLN A 178 9.90 6.62 -21.51
CA GLN A 178 9.34 6.89 -20.18
C GLN A 178 9.07 8.39 -19.92
N SER A 179 9.51 9.29 -20.81
CA SER A 179 9.43 10.74 -20.61
C SER A 179 7.99 11.24 -20.45
N LEU A 180 7.81 12.21 -19.55
CA LEU A 180 6.53 12.90 -19.35
C LEU A 180 6.28 13.95 -20.44
N PHE A 181 7.32 14.49 -21.07
CA PHE A 181 7.20 15.67 -21.93
C PHE A 181 7.45 15.36 -23.40
N ASN A 182 8.39 14.47 -23.73
CA ASN A 182 8.72 14.13 -25.11
C ASN A 182 7.80 13.03 -25.65
N LEU A 183 6.51 13.31 -25.76
CA LEU A 183 5.52 12.34 -26.23
C LEU A 183 5.43 12.25 -27.76
N SER A 184 5.97 13.24 -28.47
CA SER A 184 5.94 13.29 -29.94
C SER A 184 6.86 12.26 -30.61
N SER A 185 7.85 11.73 -29.90
CA SER A 185 8.73 10.66 -30.41
C SER A 185 8.13 9.26 -30.30
N LEU A 186 6.95 9.12 -29.70
CA LEU A 186 6.29 7.82 -29.54
C LEU A 186 5.63 7.36 -30.84
N THR A 187 5.96 6.13 -31.25
CA THR A 187 5.30 5.45 -32.35
C THR A 187 3.92 4.92 -31.94
N ARG A 188 3.13 4.46 -32.92
CA ARG A 188 1.85 3.77 -32.63
C ARG A 188 2.05 2.55 -31.74
N GLU A 189 3.12 1.80 -31.97
CA GLU A 189 3.47 0.63 -31.17
C GLU A 189 3.75 1.03 -29.72
N ASP A 190 4.52 2.10 -29.51
CA ASP A 190 4.84 2.61 -28.17
C ASP A 190 3.59 3.01 -27.40
N VAL A 191 2.63 3.66 -28.06
CA VAL A 191 1.36 4.06 -27.44
C VAL A 191 0.53 2.83 -27.05
N ILE A 192 0.44 1.82 -27.92
CA ILE A 192 -0.28 0.58 -27.62
C ILE A 192 0.39 -0.17 -26.46
N PHE A 193 1.71 -0.29 -26.49
CA PHE A 193 2.49 -0.92 -25.42
C PHE A 193 2.31 -0.16 -24.09
N ARG A 194 2.36 1.16 -24.12
CA ARG A 194 2.15 2.02 -22.95
C ARG A 194 0.77 1.83 -22.33
N ILE A 195 -0.29 1.78 -23.14
CA ILE A 195 -1.67 1.57 -22.65
C ILE A 195 -1.81 0.18 -22.03
N SER A 196 -1.37 -0.85 -22.75
CA SER A 196 -1.49 -2.25 -22.31
C SER A 196 -0.64 -2.54 -21.07
N SER A 197 0.62 -2.09 -21.03
CA SER A 197 1.51 -2.27 -19.87
C SER A 197 1.02 -1.49 -18.65
N SER A 198 0.50 -0.28 -18.84
CA SER A 198 -0.12 0.49 -17.74
C SER A 198 -1.30 -0.26 -17.16
N LEU A 199 -2.24 -0.71 -18.00
CA LEU A 199 -3.38 -1.50 -17.56
C LEU A 199 -2.93 -2.78 -16.83
N GLY A 200 -1.97 -3.51 -17.40
CA GLY A 200 -1.39 -4.70 -16.80
C GLY A 200 -0.84 -4.43 -15.40
N ASN A 201 -0.05 -3.36 -15.23
CA ASN A 201 0.49 -2.97 -13.92
C ASN A 201 -0.60 -2.69 -12.88
N TRP A 202 -1.65 -1.95 -13.26
CA TRP A 202 -2.78 -1.66 -12.35
C TRP A 202 -3.55 -2.94 -11.97
N VAL A 203 -3.73 -3.86 -12.91
CA VAL A 203 -4.34 -5.18 -12.66
C VAL A 203 -3.46 -6.02 -11.73
N ILE A 204 -2.15 -6.10 -11.99
CA ILE A 204 -1.19 -6.81 -11.13
C ILE A 204 -1.25 -6.28 -9.70
N GLY A 205 -1.18 -4.96 -9.52
CA GLY A 205 -1.25 -4.32 -8.20
C GLY A 205 -2.56 -4.64 -7.46
N TYR A 206 -3.70 -4.51 -8.17
CA TYR A 206 -5.02 -4.79 -7.63
C TYR A 206 -5.14 -6.25 -7.15
N ILE A 207 -4.72 -7.20 -8.00
CA ILE A 207 -4.80 -8.64 -7.73
C ILE A 207 -3.84 -9.04 -6.62
N SER A 208 -2.62 -8.51 -6.61
CA SER A 208 -1.60 -8.84 -5.61
C SER A 208 -2.04 -8.45 -4.19
N VAL A 209 -2.58 -7.23 -4.01
CA VAL A 209 -3.08 -6.79 -2.70
C VAL A 209 -4.29 -7.61 -2.27
N ARG A 210 -5.16 -7.96 -3.22
CA ARG A 210 -6.35 -8.77 -2.96
C ARG A 210 -6.02 -10.21 -2.60
N LEU A 211 -5.03 -10.80 -3.27
CA LEU A 211 -4.48 -12.13 -2.96
C LEU A 211 -3.88 -12.15 -1.55
N ALA A 212 -2.98 -11.20 -1.25
CA ALA A 212 -2.33 -11.12 0.07
C ALA A 212 -3.37 -10.92 1.19
N HIS A 213 -4.30 -9.99 1.03
CA HIS A 213 -5.35 -9.74 2.00
C HIS A 213 -6.30 -10.94 2.16
N GLY A 214 -6.72 -11.55 1.06
CA GLY A 214 -7.61 -12.72 1.07
C GLY A 214 -6.97 -13.91 1.78
N PHE A 215 -5.67 -14.14 1.55
CA PHE A 215 -4.90 -15.20 2.20
C PHE A 215 -4.82 -15.00 3.71
N VAL A 216 -4.41 -13.80 4.16
CA VAL A 216 -4.31 -13.49 5.59
C VAL A 216 -5.70 -13.54 6.26
N ALA A 217 -6.75 -13.09 5.57
CA ALA A 217 -8.12 -13.17 6.06
C ALA A 217 -8.59 -14.62 6.24
N ALA A 218 -8.34 -15.49 5.25
CA ALA A 218 -8.72 -16.90 5.33
C ALA A 218 -7.98 -17.61 6.48
N VAL A 219 -6.66 -17.44 6.58
CA VAL A 219 -5.83 -18.07 7.61
C VAL A 219 -6.21 -17.58 9.01
N SER A 220 -6.36 -16.27 9.21
CA SER A 220 -6.69 -15.71 10.53
C SER A 220 -8.08 -16.14 11.03
N VAL A 221 -9.08 -16.23 10.14
CA VAL A 221 -10.43 -16.71 10.51
C VAL A 221 -10.42 -18.22 10.76
N LEU A 222 -9.68 -19.00 9.95
CA LEU A 222 -9.54 -20.45 10.14
C LEU A 222 -8.89 -20.79 11.48
N LEU A 223 -7.89 -20.01 11.89
CA LEU A 223 -7.20 -20.16 13.18
C LEU A 223 -7.99 -19.56 14.37
N GLY A 224 -9.16 -18.97 14.14
CA GLY A 224 -9.98 -18.35 15.18
C GLY A 224 -9.40 -17.06 15.77
N LEU A 225 -8.42 -16.44 15.10
CA LEU A 225 -7.78 -15.20 15.55
C LEU A 225 -8.64 -13.96 15.30
N CYS A 226 -9.47 -14.00 14.27
CA CYS A 226 -10.36 -12.90 13.86
C CYS A 226 -11.72 -13.44 13.43
N LYS A 227 -12.74 -12.57 13.45
CA LYS A 227 -14.05 -12.84 12.87
C LYS A 227 -14.08 -12.38 11.40
N PRO A 228 -14.96 -12.94 10.56
CA PRO A 228 -15.18 -12.44 9.20
C PRO A 228 -15.45 -10.92 9.12
N GLU A 229 -16.13 -10.39 10.14
CA GLU A 229 -16.48 -8.97 10.25
C GLU A 229 -15.27 -8.04 10.46
N ASP A 230 -14.13 -8.58 10.89
CA ASP A 230 -12.89 -7.85 11.09
C ASP A 230 -12.14 -7.57 9.77
N TRP A 231 -12.61 -8.16 8.66
CA TRP A 231 -11.99 -8.09 7.34
C TRP A 231 -12.88 -7.32 6.32
N PRO A 232 -12.91 -5.97 6.40
CA PRO A 232 -13.70 -5.16 5.48
C PRO A 232 -13.17 -5.27 4.04
N HIS A 233 -14.01 -4.86 3.08
CA HIS A 233 -13.60 -4.80 1.68
C HIS A 233 -12.42 -3.83 1.49
N LEU A 234 -11.42 -4.28 0.73
CA LEU A 234 -10.20 -3.53 0.43
C LEU A 234 -10.42 -2.26 -0.37
N ASN A 235 -11.38 -2.31 -1.30
CA ASN A 235 -11.60 -1.28 -2.30
C ASN A 235 -13.03 -0.77 -2.24
N GLY A 236 -13.21 0.47 -2.71
CA GLY A 236 -14.53 1.02 -2.99
C GLY A 236 -15.24 0.34 -4.16
N PRO A 237 -16.49 0.72 -4.44
CA PRO A 237 -17.21 0.23 -5.60
C PRO A 237 -16.56 0.74 -6.89
N ILE A 238 -16.48 -0.13 -7.91
CA ILE A 238 -15.94 0.20 -9.25
C ILE A 238 -16.75 1.30 -9.93
N SER A 239 -18.01 1.53 -9.56
CA SER A 239 -18.77 2.66 -10.10
C SER A 239 -18.26 4.04 -9.64
N SER A 240 -17.41 4.07 -8.62
CA SER A 240 -17.05 5.32 -7.91
C SER A 240 -15.75 5.98 -8.37
N TRP A 241 -14.89 5.29 -9.10
CA TRP A 241 -13.61 5.81 -9.60
C TRP A 241 -13.71 6.38 -11.02
N SER A 242 -14.14 7.64 -11.13
CA SER A 242 -14.20 8.32 -12.44
C SER A 242 -13.17 9.43 -12.57
N THR A 243 -12.27 9.64 -11.63
CA THR A 243 -11.22 10.67 -11.68
C THR A 243 -10.04 10.21 -10.83
N VAL A 244 -8.89 10.87 -10.90
CA VAL A 244 -7.71 10.58 -10.04
C VAL A 244 -8.08 10.77 -8.57
N ARG A 245 -8.82 11.84 -8.23
CA ARG A 245 -9.31 12.09 -6.86
C ARG A 245 -10.16 10.94 -6.34
N THR A 246 -11.12 10.46 -7.14
CA THR A 246 -12.06 9.42 -6.70
C THR A 246 -11.43 8.03 -6.71
N PHE A 247 -10.52 7.77 -7.64
CA PHE A 247 -9.69 6.56 -7.67
C PHE A 247 -8.94 6.38 -6.35
N TRP A 248 -8.09 7.33 -5.96
CA TRP A 248 -7.32 7.21 -4.71
C TRP A 248 -8.17 7.46 -3.46
N GLY A 249 -9.13 8.37 -3.56
CA GLY A 249 -9.93 8.84 -2.43
C GLY A 249 -11.08 7.93 -2.04
N MET A 250 -11.49 6.99 -2.89
CA MET A 250 -12.64 6.11 -2.62
C MET A 250 -12.41 4.65 -3.02
N PHE A 251 -11.72 4.39 -4.13
CA PHE A 251 -11.56 3.04 -4.66
C PHE A 251 -10.28 2.36 -4.16
N TRP A 252 -9.11 2.90 -4.50
CA TRP A 252 -7.81 2.24 -4.38
C TRP A 252 -7.24 2.26 -2.95
N HIS A 253 -6.50 1.21 -2.59
CA HIS A 253 -5.68 1.05 -1.37
C HIS A 253 -6.28 1.68 -0.09
N GLN A 254 -7.53 1.33 0.24
CA GLN A 254 -8.15 1.83 1.46
C GLN A 254 -7.52 1.24 2.74
N LEU A 255 -6.68 0.21 2.60
CA LEU A 255 -5.92 -0.45 3.67
C LEU A 255 -4.93 0.50 4.36
N PHE A 256 -4.09 1.22 3.60
CA PHE A 256 -3.03 2.09 4.14
C PHE A 256 -3.47 3.54 4.40
N ARG A 257 -4.73 3.87 4.09
CA ARG A 257 -5.24 5.24 4.13
C ARG A 257 -4.94 5.96 5.45
N LYS A 258 -5.19 5.31 6.58
CA LYS A 258 -5.02 5.95 7.90
C LYS A 258 -3.56 6.23 8.21
N ALA A 259 -2.68 5.29 7.90
CA ALA A 259 -1.25 5.43 8.09
C ALA A 259 -0.69 6.58 7.25
N LEU A 260 -0.98 6.61 5.94
CA LEU A 260 -0.46 7.63 5.03
C LEU A 260 -1.02 9.03 5.34
N THR A 261 -2.33 9.14 5.58
CA THR A 261 -2.97 10.43 5.91
C THR A 261 -2.55 10.96 7.28
N GLY A 262 -2.26 10.08 8.26
CA GLY A 262 -1.73 10.50 9.56
C GLY A 262 -0.41 11.27 9.42
N TRP A 263 0.52 10.74 8.63
CA TRP A 263 1.77 11.43 8.30
C TRP A 263 1.56 12.67 7.43
N GLY A 264 0.64 12.60 6.46
CA GLY A 264 0.27 13.76 5.65
C GLY A 264 -0.36 14.92 6.44
N ASP A 265 -1.01 14.61 7.55
CA ASP A 265 -1.64 15.58 8.45
C ASP A 265 -0.63 16.25 9.40
N PHE A 266 0.51 15.61 9.68
CA PHE A 266 1.45 16.04 10.71
C PHE A 266 1.98 17.46 10.50
N ILE A 267 2.61 17.74 9.36
CA ILE A 267 3.20 19.06 9.08
C ILE A 267 2.10 20.14 9.04
N PRO A 268 0.98 19.97 8.29
CA PRO A 268 -0.09 20.94 8.26
C PRO A 268 -0.72 21.23 9.62
N ASP A 269 -0.95 20.22 10.47
CA ASP A 269 -1.61 20.42 11.77
C ASP A 269 -0.66 20.86 12.89
N ARG A 270 0.54 20.26 12.97
CA ARG A 270 1.41 20.40 14.14
C ARG A 270 2.54 21.40 13.95
N VAL A 271 3.08 21.49 12.73
CA VAL A 271 4.21 22.37 12.42
C VAL A 271 3.69 23.72 11.94
N LEU A 272 2.89 23.73 10.87
CA LEU A 272 2.41 24.94 10.21
C LEU A 272 1.08 25.46 10.78
N ARG A 273 0.34 24.62 11.52
CA ARG A 273 -0.96 24.94 12.12
C ARG A 273 -1.97 25.54 11.12
N LEU A 274 -2.00 25.01 9.90
CA LEU A 274 -2.86 25.48 8.83
C LEU A 274 -4.34 25.26 9.16
N ARG A 275 -5.17 26.29 8.96
CA ARG A 275 -6.62 26.18 9.14
C ARG A 275 -7.21 25.14 8.20
N ARG A 276 -7.81 24.08 8.77
CA ARG A 276 -8.51 23.04 8.02
C ARG A 276 -9.64 23.65 7.19
N GLY A 277 -9.87 23.10 5.99
CA GLY A 277 -10.86 23.60 5.03
C GLY A 277 -10.31 24.59 4.01
N THR A 278 -9.15 25.20 4.25
CA THR A 278 -8.48 26.06 3.25
C THR A 278 -7.84 25.22 2.12
N PRO A 279 -7.73 25.77 0.89
CA PRO A 279 -7.03 25.10 -0.21
C PRO A 279 -5.58 24.74 0.13
N LEU A 280 -4.86 25.65 0.79
CA LEU A 280 -3.49 25.40 1.25
C LEU A 280 -3.42 24.18 2.17
N SER A 281 -4.28 24.12 3.20
CA SER A 281 -4.34 22.96 4.10
C SER A 281 -4.69 21.66 3.36
N ARG A 282 -5.62 21.71 2.39
CA ARG A 282 -6.03 20.55 1.59
C ARG A 282 -4.88 20.02 0.73
N TYR A 283 -4.24 20.89 -0.04
CA TYR A 283 -3.22 20.48 -1.01
C TYR A 283 -1.91 20.10 -0.33
N SER A 284 -1.49 20.78 0.74
CA SER A 284 -0.32 20.35 1.52
C SER A 284 -0.50 18.94 2.09
N ARG A 285 -1.69 18.60 2.61
CA ARG A 285 -1.98 17.24 3.11
C ARG A 285 -1.94 16.20 2.00
N LEU A 286 -2.51 16.51 0.84
CA LEU A 286 -2.48 15.61 -0.31
C LEU A 286 -1.04 15.35 -0.77
N ILE A 287 -0.26 16.41 -0.97
CA ILE A 287 1.16 16.31 -1.37
C ILE A 287 1.93 15.45 -0.37
N LEU A 288 1.82 15.73 0.93
CA LEU A 288 2.55 14.98 1.95
C LEU A 288 2.08 13.52 2.05
N THR A 289 0.78 13.25 1.91
CA THR A 289 0.25 11.88 1.91
C THR A 289 0.83 11.06 0.75
N PHE A 290 0.84 11.64 -0.46
CA PHE A 290 1.42 10.99 -1.64
C PHE A 290 2.94 10.89 -1.56
N PHE A 291 3.61 11.88 -0.97
CA PHE A 291 5.04 11.80 -0.69
C PHE A 291 5.38 10.66 0.27
N THR A 292 4.61 10.49 1.35
CA THR A 292 4.75 9.31 2.23
C THR A 292 4.54 8.01 1.45
N SER A 293 3.56 7.95 0.54
CA SER A 293 3.39 6.80 -0.35
C SER A 293 4.59 6.58 -1.29
N ALA A 294 5.25 7.64 -1.75
CA ALA A 294 6.45 7.53 -2.56
C ALA A 294 7.61 6.91 -1.78
N LEU A 295 7.82 7.33 -0.53
CA LEU A 295 8.85 6.77 0.34
C LEU A 295 8.65 5.27 0.58
N MET A 296 7.39 4.79 0.61
CA MET A 296 7.08 3.36 0.65
C MET A 296 7.67 2.62 -0.55
N HIS A 297 7.44 3.17 -1.75
CA HIS A 297 7.82 2.53 -2.99
C HIS A 297 9.29 2.75 -3.34
N ARG A 298 9.98 3.67 -2.68
CA ARG A 298 11.44 3.87 -2.87
C ARG A 298 12.24 2.61 -2.58
N CYS A 299 11.69 1.67 -1.80
CA CYS A 299 12.31 0.37 -1.58
C CYS A 299 12.52 -0.43 -2.88
N LEU A 300 11.72 -0.20 -3.94
CA LEU A 300 11.90 -0.81 -5.25
C LEU A 300 13.27 -0.47 -5.86
N HIS A 301 13.78 0.75 -5.69
CA HIS A 301 15.12 1.11 -6.18
C HIS A 301 16.20 0.20 -5.60
N TYR A 302 16.10 -0.12 -4.31
CA TYR A 302 17.09 -0.95 -3.62
C TYR A 302 16.93 -2.44 -3.97
N PHE A 303 15.70 -2.95 -4.00
CA PHE A 303 15.47 -4.38 -4.21
C PHE A 303 15.60 -4.83 -5.66
N TYR A 304 15.17 -3.99 -6.61
CA TYR A 304 15.36 -4.25 -8.04
C TYR A 304 16.71 -3.74 -8.57
N ARG A 305 17.52 -3.08 -7.73
CA ARG A 305 18.83 -2.53 -8.09
C ARG A 305 18.74 -1.69 -9.37
N LEU A 306 17.79 -0.76 -9.37
CA LEU A 306 17.52 0.12 -10.51
C LEU A 306 18.78 0.91 -10.90
N GLU A 307 18.89 1.26 -12.18
CA GLU A 307 20.14 1.78 -12.74
C GLU A 307 20.46 3.20 -12.24
N ALA A 308 21.75 3.59 -12.36
CA ALA A 308 22.17 4.96 -12.11
C ALA A 308 21.40 5.94 -13.02
N GLY A 309 20.78 6.95 -12.40
CA GLY A 309 19.93 7.95 -13.07
C GLY A 309 18.45 7.74 -12.84
N GLU A 310 18.06 6.60 -12.27
CA GLU A 310 16.68 6.31 -11.87
C GLU A 310 16.52 6.54 -10.37
N TRP A 311 16.44 7.79 -9.92
CA TRP A 311 16.42 8.11 -8.48
C TRP A 311 15.12 8.73 -7.98
N TYR A 312 14.31 9.28 -8.89
CA TYR A 312 13.19 10.15 -8.55
C TYR A 312 11.91 9.82 -9.33
N GLU A 313 11.92 8.79 -10.17
CA GLU A 313 10.81 8.42 -11.03
C GLU A 313 9.60 7.97 -10.21
N ILE A 314 9.85 7.23 -9.13
CA ILE A 314 8.83 6.78 -8.19
C ILE A 314 8.21 7.99 -7.49
N GLU A 315 9.04 8.88 -6.94
CA GLU A 315 8.59 10.12 -6.30
C GLU A 315 7.81 11.01 -7.26
N THR A 316 8.28 11.12 -8.50
CA THR A 316 7.62 11.89 -9.56
C THR A 316 6.22 11.32 -9.83
N PHE A 317 6.09 10.00 -9.99
CA PHE A 317 4.79 9.36 -10.21
C PHE A 317 3.80 9.69 -9.07
N PHE A 318 4.23 9.58 -7.82
CA PHE A 318 3.35 9.82 -6.67
C PHE A 318 3.04 11.32 -6.48
N LEU A 319 4.01 12.21 -6.74
CA LEU A 319 3.81 13.66 -6.62
C LEU A 319 3.01 14.26 -7.77
N LEU A 320 2.87 13.59 -8.91
CA LEU A 320 1.94 13.99 -9.97
C LEU A 320 0.47 13.75 -9.60
N GLN A 321 0.17 12.80 -8.70
CA GLN A 321 -1.20 12.51 -8.27
C GLN A 321 -1.90 13.74 -7.63
N PRO A 322 -1.32 14.44 -6.64
CA PRO A 322 -1.92 15.65 -6.09
C PRO A 322 -2.02 16.78 -7.13
N VAL A 323 -1.08 16.87 -8.08
CA VAL A 323 -1.14 17.87 -9.17
C VAL A 323 -2.34 17.60 -10.08
N ALA A 324 -2.57 16.35 -10.47
CA ALA A 324 -3.75 15.95 -11.23
C ALA A 324 -5.05 16.25 -10.47
N ILE A 325 -5.07 16.02 -9.16
CA ILE A 325 -6.21 16.34 -8.30
C ILE A 325 -6.45 17.85 -8.21
N MET A 326 -5.40 18.67 -8.15
CA MET A 326 -5.52 20.14 -8.20
C MET A 326 -6.07 20.62 -9.54
N PHE A 327 -5.61 20.01 -10.63
CA PHE A 327 -6.14 20.25 -11.97
C PHE A 327 -7.63 19.86 -12.08
N GLU A 328 -8.02 18.70 -11.54
CA GLU A 328 -9.42 18.28 -11.46
C GLU A 328 -10.29 19.27 -10.70
N ASP A 329 -9.81 19.78 -9.55
CA ASP A 329 -10.52 20.78 -8.75
C ASP A 329 -10.67 22.10 -9.53
N ALA A 330 -9.63 22.54 -10.26
CA ALA A 330 -9.66 23.74 -11.08
C ALA A 330 -10.63 23.61 -12.26
N MET A 331 -10.62 22.47 -12.95
CA MET A 331 -11.56 22.18 -14.04
C MET A 331 -13.00 22.14 -13.54
N GLN A 332 -13.25 21.48 -12.41
CA GLN A 332 -14.59 21.46 -11.80
C GLN A 332 -15.09 22.86 -11.43
N ALA A 333 -14.21 23.73 -10.92
CA ALA A 333 -14.54 25.12 -10.64
C ALA A 333 -14.84 25.91 -11.92
N ALA A 334 -14.03 25.75 -12.96
CA ALA A 334 -14.20 26.44 -14.25
C ALA A 334 -15.46 25.99 -15.00
N THR A 335 -15.85 24.72 -14.88
CA THR A 335 -17.01 24.15 -15.60
C THR A 335 -18.27 24.07 -14.74
N VAL A 336 -18.29 24.68 -13.54
CA VAL A 336 -19.41 24.55 -12.59
C VAL A 336 -20.75 24.98 -13.18
N HIS A 337 -20.74 25.96 -14.09
CA HIS A 337 -21.93 26.48 -14.77
C HIS A 337 -22.35 25.67 -16.01
N ILE A 338 -21.55 24.69 -16.45
CA ILE A 338 -21.86 23.87 -17.62
C ILE A 338 -22.76 22.71 -17.17
N PRO A 339 -24.02 22.63 -17.66
CA PRO A 339 -24.98 21.62 -17.23
C PRO A 339 -24.70 20.27 -17.92
N LEU A 340 -23.60 19.62 -17.54
CA LEU A 340 -23.32 18.25 -17.98
C LEU A 340 -24.26 17.28 -17.25
N SER A 341 -24.69 16.20 -17.90
CA SER A 341 -25.39 15.11 -17.21
C SER A 341 -24.42 14.35 -16.29
N ARG A 342 -24.93 13.66 -15.26
CA ARG A 342 -24.08 12.83 -14.37
C ARG A 342 -23.30 11.75 -15.14
N PRO A 343 -23.91 11.00 -16.09
CA PRO A 343 -23.17 10.02 -16.89
C PRO A 343 -22.05 10.66 -17.72
N LEU A 344 -22.31 11.82 -18.34
CA LEU A 344 -21.31 12.48 -19.17
C LEU A 344 -20.12 12.98 -18.34
N ARG A 345 -20.36 13.55 -17.15
CA ARG A 345 -19.28 13.91 -16.21
C ARG A 345 -18.44 12.70 -15.81
N TRP A 346 -19.09 11.55 -15.58
CA TRP A 346 -18.40 10.32 -15.24
C TRP A 346 -17.51 9.85 -16.40
N ILE A 347 -18.03 9.84 -17.64
CA ILE A 347 -17.28 9.42 -18.83
C ILE A 347 -16.07 10.34 -19.06
N VAL A 348 -16.27 11.66 -19.03
CA VAL A 348 -15.19 12.64 -19.22
C VAL A 348 -14.09 12.45 -18.17
N GLY A 349 -14.49 12.31 -16.90
CA GLY A 349 -13.52 12.04 -15.84
C GLY A 349 -12.80 10.71 -16.05
N PHE A 350 -13.50 9.67 -16.46
CA PHE A 350 -12.91 8.34 -16.64
C PHE A 350 -11.91 8.32 -17.80
N ILE A 351 -12.23 9.00 -18.91
CA ILE A 351 -11.29 9.22 -20.01
C ILE A 351 -10.05 9.97 -19.51
N TRP A 352 -10.23 11.03 -18.70
CA TRP A 352 -9.13 11.76 -18.07
C TRP A 352 -8.28 10.84 -17.17
N LEU A 353 -8.91 10.03 -16.32
CA LEU A 353 -8.22 9.07 -15.46
C LEU A 353 -7.36 8.09 -16.26
N CYS A 354 -7.91 7.50 -17.32
CA CYS A 354 -7.21 6.59 -18.21
C CYS A 354 -6.04 7.28 -18.93
N ALA A 355 -6.28 8.48 -19.47
CA ALA A 355 -5.25 9.27 -20.13
C ALA A 355 -4.11 9.63 -19.17
N PHE A 356 -4.46 10.10 -17.97
CA PHE A 356 -3.51 10.46 -16.93
C PHE A 356 -2.66 9.26 -16.49
N PHE A 357 -3.27 8.10 -16.19
CA PHE A 357 -2.49 6.94 -15.80
C PHE A 357 -1.67 6.36 -16.94
N THR A 358 -2.18 6.35 -18.17
CA THR A 358 -1.36 5.98 -19.34
C THR A 358 -0.15 6.91 -19.44
N TRP A 359 -0.34 8.21 -19.19
CA TRP A 359 0.73 9.19 -19.22
C TRP A 359 1.77 8.97 -18.10
N VAL A 360 1.38 8.81 -16.85
CA VAL A 360 2.33 8.80 -15.73
C VAL A 360 2.86 7.42 -15.36
N THR A 361 2.15 6.33 -15.64
CA THR A 361 2.57 4.98 -15.21
C THR A 361 3.95 4.54 -15.75
N PRO A 362 4.35 4.85 -17.00
CA PRO A 362 5.67 4.46 -17.51
C PRO A 362 6.86 4.96 -16.69
N THR A 363 6.78 6.14 -16.07
CA THR A 363 7.87 6.64 -15.22
C THR A 363 8.13 5.67 -14.07
N PHE A 364 7.07 5.12 -13.48
CA PHE A 364 7.15 4.14 -12.41
C PHE A 364 7.47 2.73 -12.93
N LEU A 365 6.89 2.34 -14.06
CA LEU A 365 6.87 0.94 -14.53
C LEU A 365 8.10 0.54 -15.33
N TYR A 366 8.53 1.36 -16.30
CA TYR A 366 9.60 0.98 -17.24
C TYR A 366 10.95 0.69 -16.55
N PRO A 367 11.37 1.44 -15.51
CA PRO A 367 12.54 1.07 -14.70
C PRO A 367 12.48 -0.37 -14.20
N THR A 368 11.33 -0.78 -13.66
CA THR A 368 11.16 -2.15 -13.12
C THR A 368 11.12 -3.22 -14.20
N MET A 369 10.64 -2.89 -15.41
CA MET A 369 10.62 -3.82 -16.55
C MET A 369 11.99 -4.04 -17.18
N ARG A 370 12.94 -3.11 -17.00
CA ARG A 370 14.31 -3.24 -17.49
C ARG A 370 15.18 -4.15 -16.61
N VAL A 371 14.69 -4.57 -15.45
CA VAL A 371 15.38 -5.51 -14.57
C VAL A 371 15.50 -6.86 -15.28
N PRO A 372 16.72 -7.36 -15.55
CA PRO A 372 16.91 -8.53 -16.40
C PRO A 372 16.29 -9.81 -15.86
N ASP A 373 16.32 -10.03 -14.55
CA ASP A 373 15.64 -11.16 -13.92
C ASP A 373 15.25 -10.89 -12.46
N PRO A 374 14.04 -10.35 -12.19
CA PRO A 374 13.57 -10.12 -10.83
C PRO A 374 13.18 -11.44 -10.11
N GLY A 375 13.26 -12.59 -10.78
CA GLY A 375 12.77 -13.86 -10.30
C GLY A 375 11.23 -13.92 -10.21
N GLN A 376 10.71 -14.99 -9.59
CA GLN A 376 9.27 -15.23 -9.55
C GLN A 376 8.60 -14.47 -8.39
N LEU A 377 7.54 -13.71 -8.70
CA LEU A 377 6.67 -13.09 -7.68
C LEU A 377 5.83 -14.14 -6.94
N LEU A 378 5.33 -15.14 -7.67
CA LEU A 378 4.59 -16.26 -7.10
C LEU A 378 5.56 -17.37 -6.65
N PRO A 379 5.19 -18.21 -5.66
CA PRO A 379 6.03 -19.31 -5.22
C PRO A 379 6.32 -20.37 -6.31
N PHE A 380 5.39 -20.53 -7.25
CA PHE A 380 5.51 -21.38 -8.43
C PHE A 380 4.52 -20.91 -9.51
N SER A 381 4.61 -21.42 -10.73
CA SER A 381 3.64 -21.14 -11.80
C SER A 381 2.76 -22.38 -12.01
N VAL A 382 1.44 -22.30 -11.88
CA VAL A 382 0.55 -23.44 -12.16
C VAL A 382 0.37 -23.61 -13.67
N LEU A 383 0.05 -22.53 -14.37
CA LEU A 383 -0.20 -22.53 -15.80
C LEU A 383 1.08 -22.85 -16.59
N GLY A 384 2.24 -22.40 -16.12
CA GLY A 384 3.52 -22.70 -16.75
C GLY A 384 3.85 -24.20 -16.74
N HIS A 385 3.44 -24.93 -15.70
CA HIS A 385 3.58 -26.39 -15.66
C HIS A 385 2.55 -27.09 -16.57
N LEU A 386 1.38 -26.49 -16.78
CA LEU A 386 0.35 -27.04 -17.66
C LEU A 386 0.66 -26.82 -19.16
N ILE A 387 1.30 -25.71 -19.51
CA ILE A 387 1.67 -25.37 -20.90
C ILE A 387 2.91 -26.14 -21.38
N LYS A 388 3.80 -26.54 -20.46
CA LYS A 388 5.02 -27.30 -20.77
C LYS A 388 4.80 -28.81 -20.94
N LYS A 389 3.59 -29.31 -20.66
CA LYS A 389 3.16 -30.67 -20.97
C LYS A 389 2.37 -30.65 -22.27
#